data_AF-A0A085VST9-F1
#
_entry.id   AF-A0A085VST9-F1
#
_cell.length_a   1.000
_cell.length_b   1.000
_cell.length_c   1.000
_cell.angle_alpha   90.00
_cell.angle_beta   90.00
_cell.angle_gamma   90.00
#
_symmetry.space_group_name_H-M   'P 1'
#
loop_
_entity.id
_entity.type
_entity.pdbx_description
1 polymer ?
#
loop_
_entity_poly.entity_id
_entity_poly.type
_entity_poly.pdbx_seq_one_letter_code
_entity_poly.pdbx_strand_id
1 'polypeptide(L)'
;MELPPVAAVVTEYRCHQLECAGCGSATRAPLPPEVTSAFGERLAAVASVLVGKYRLSKRLVRDALSDLVGVELSVGSVINLEREMSAALAGPVTEAEAFVRQADGVHADETGWAQGVERGRSARAWLWVVATTLVAVFRISTSRGSEVIKALLGEDFLGWLVTDRWSAYNWYDAGLRQVCWAHLTRDFQGFIDRGGEGARLGEQLMSQRDKMFRWWRRVRDGTLSREVFQRRMRKVERAVGRLLREAVVCAEQRTAGMAEEILKLEKCLWTFVDVPELEPTNNFAERCIRPGVMYRKTSFGTRSPEGSRFVERVLTTVTTLKLQERSVLDYLTQALAAHRHGLQPPSLLPSFETAPAALAA
;
A
#
# COMPACT_ATOMS: atom_id res chain seq x y z
N MET A 1 -5.81 6.82 -34.47
CA MET A 1 -6.00 7.33 -33.10
C MET A 1 -4.96 8.40 -32.91
N GLU A 2 -5.37 9.62 -32.60
CA GLU A 2 -4.51 10.81 -32.52
C GLU A 2 -4.72 11.50 -31.16
N LEU A 3 -3.66 12.08 -30.57
CA LEU A 3 -3.75 12.87 -29.34
C LEU A 3 -3.79 14.35 -29.73
N PRO A 4 -4.92 15.06 -29.55
CA PRO A 4 -5.01 16.46 -29.92
C PRO A 4 -4.04 17.32 -29.09
N PRO A 5 -3.57 18.46 -29.61
CA PRO A 5 -2.77 19.42 -28.84
C PRO A 5 -3.50 19.81 -27.54
N VAL A 6 -2.80 19.66 -26.41
CA VAL A 6 -3.32 20.05 -25.08
C VAL A 6 -2.59 21.31 -24.65
N ALA A 7 -3.32 22.41 -24.46
CA ALA A 7 -2.76 23.68 -24.00
C ALA A 7 -3.35 24.09 -22.66
N ALA A 8 -2.53 24.64 -21.78
CA ALA A 8 -3.01 25.26 -20.56
C ALA A 8 -3.79 26.54 -20.86
N VAL A 9 -4.87 26.77 -20.13
CA VAL A 9 -5.58 28.05 -20.14
C VAL A 9 -4.94 28.94 -19.07
N VAL A 10 -4.42 30.09 -19.48
CA VAL A 10 -3.76 31.06 -18.60
C VAL A 10 -4.65 32.30 -18.47
N THR A 11 -5.02 32.62 -17.23
CA THR A 11 -5.77 33.85 -16.90
C THR A 11 -4.83 34.84 -16.24
N GLU A 12 -4.66 36.02 -16.86
CA GLU A 12 -3.86 37.11 -16.31
C GLU A 12 -4.73 37.97 -15.38
N TYR A 13 -4.31 38.12 -14.12
CA TYR A 13 -4.92 39.05 -13.16
C TYR A 13 -4.03 40.27 -12.97
N ARG A 14 -4.54 41.47 -13.27
CA ARG A 14 -3.81 42.73 -13.14
C ARG A 14 -4.21 43.46 -11.86
N CYS A 15 -3.32 43.47 -10.87
CA CYS A 15 -3.49 44.18 -9.61
C CYS A 15 -2.73 45.51 -9.64
N HIS A 16 -3.45 46.63 -9.67
CA HIS A 16 -2.84 47.96 -9.61
C HIS A 16 -2.18 48.22 -8.25
N GLN A 17 -1.00 48.83 -8.26
CA GLN A 17 -0.28 49.26 -7.07
C GLN A 17 -0.01 50.77 -7.17
N LEU A 18 -0.31 51.50 -6.10
CA LEU A 18 -0.09 52.94 -5.97
C LEU A 18 0.77 53.21 -4.74
N GLU A 19 1.73 54.12 -4.87
CA GLU A 19 2.56 54.59 -3.77
C GLU A 19 2.07 55.97 -3.29
N CYS A 20 1.93 56.12 -1.98
CA CYS A 20 1.58 57.41 -1.38
C CYS A 20 2.76 58.38 -1.49
N ALA A 21 2.58 59.48 -2.21
CA ALA A 21 3.62 60.50 -2.39
C ALA A 21 4.09 61.16 -1.08
N GLY A 22 3.28 61.12 -0.01
CA GLY A 22 3.62 61.68 1.29
C GLY A 22 4.42 60.74 2.20
N CYS A 23 3.99 59.47 2.33
CA CYS A 23 4.57 58.53 3.29
C CYS A 23 5.32 57.34 2.66
N GLY A 24 5.35 57.23 1.33
CA GLY A 24 6.01 56.13 0.61
C GLY A 24 5.34 54.76 0.73
N SER A 25 4.20 54.66 1.41
CA SER A 25 3.50 53.38 1.56
C SER A 25 2.85 52.96 0.24
N ALA A 26 3.11 51.72 -0.18
CA ALA A 26 2.48 51.12 -1.36
C ALA A 26 1.18 50.39 -0.97
N THR A 27 0.11 50.65 -1.72
CA THR A 27 -1.16 49.89 -1.62
C THR A 27 -1.39 49.17 -2.94
N ARG A 28 -1.76 47.88 -2.87
CA ARG A 28 -2.02 47.03 -4.04
C ARG A 28 -3.44 46.47 -3.98
N ALA A 29 -4.17 46.54 -5.09
CA ALA A 29 -5.47 45.89 -5.21
C ALA A 29 -5.33 44.37 -4.96
N PRO A 30 -6.18 43.76 -4.11
CA PRO A 30 -6.12 42.32 -3.87
C PRO A 30 -6.47 41.54 -5.14
N LEU A 31 -6.03 40.28 -5.20
CA LEU A 31 -6.56 39.35 -6.20
C LEU A 31 -8.04 39.06 -5.91
N PRO A 32 -8.84 38.73 -6.93
CA PRO A 32 -10.21 38.26 -6.72
C PRO A 32 -10.25 37.06 -5.76
N PRO A 33 -11.24 36.97 -4.85
CA PRO A 33 -11.31 35.90 -3.84
C PRO A 33 -11.31 34.48 -4.41
N GLU A 34 -11.78 34.30 -5.64
CA GLU A 34 -11.77 33.03 -6.36
C GLU A 34 -10.35 32.54 -6.73
N VAL A 35 -9.35 33.43 -6.77
CA VAL A 35 -7.96 33.09 -7.10
C VAL A 35 -7.24 32.63 -5.84
N THR A 36 -7.30 31.33 -5.58
CA THR A 36 -6.67 30.71 -4.41
C THR A 36 -5.23 30.25 -4.68
N SER A 37 -4.84 30.08 -5.95
CA SER A 37 -3.51 29.61 -6.36
C SER A 37 -3.17 30.08 -7.77
N ALA A 38 -1.86 30.16 -8.07
CA ALA A 38 -1.35 30.45 -9.41
C ALA A 38 -1.57 29.29 -10.40
N PHE A 39 -1.84 28.08 -9.90
CA PHE A 39 -2.06 26.89 -10.72
C PHE A 39 -3.46 26.32 -10.46
N GLY A 40 -4.24 26.14 -11.53
CA GLY A 40 -5.59 25.54 -11.44
C GLY A 40 -5.58 24.11 -10.89
N GLU A 41 -6.72 23.66 -10.37
CA GLU A 41 -6.82 22.39 -9.63
C GLU A 41 -6.38 21.20 -10.49
N ARG A 42 -6.80 21.18 -11.75
CA ARG A 42 -6.50 20.07 -12.66
C ARG A 42 -5.01 19.97 -12.96
N LEU A 43 -4.32 21.09 -13.15
CA LEU A 43 -2.87 21.09 -13.40
C LEU A 43 -2.10 20.59 -12.17
N ALA A 44 -2.50 21.05 -10.98
CA ALA A 44 -1.94 20.60 -9.71
C ALA A 44 -2.20 19.10 -9.44
N ALA A 45 -3.39 18.62 -9.80
CA ALA A 45 -3.74 17.21 -9.78
C ALA A 45 -2.89 16.39 -10.76
N VAL A 46 -2.68 16.86 -12.00
CA VAL A 46 -1.78 16.22 -12.97
C VAL A 46 -0.36 16.11 -12.43
N ALA A 47 0.19 17.19 -11.87
CA ALA A 47 1.51 17.17 -11.24
C ALA A 47 1.59 16.08 -10.15
N SER A 48 0.57 16.01 -9.29
CA SER A 48 0.47 15.00 -8.23
C SER A 48 0.33 13.57 -8.76
N VAL A 49 -0.38 13.37 -9.87
CA VAL A 49 -0.48 12.07 -10.57
C VAL A 49 0.88 11.65 -11.13
N LEU A 50 1.58 12.56 -11.79
CA LEU A 50 2.91 12.29 -12.37
C LEU A 50 3.91 11.86 -11.29
N VAL A 51 3.84 12.50 -10.11
CA VAL A 51 4.65 12.13 -8.96
C VAL A 51 4.17 10.82 -8.32
N GLY A 52 2.93 10.77 -7.84
CA GLY A 52 2.43 9.67 -7.01
C GLY A 52 2.16 8.39 -7.79
N LYS A 53 1.45 8.49 -8.91
CA LYS A 53 1.06 7.34 -9.74
C LYS A 53 2.13 6.95 -10.75
N TYR A 54 2.85 7.91 -11.34
CA TYR A 54 3.87 7.61 -12.34
C TYR A 54 5.31 7.65 -11.81
N ARG A 55 5.52 8.10 -10.57
CA ARG A 55 6.81 8.04 -9.84
C ARG A 55 7.90 8.85 -10.53
N LEU A 56 7.52 9.92 -11.22
CA LEU A 56 8.47 10.83 -11.85
C LEU A 56 9.17 11.68 -10.80
N SER A 57 10.45 11.99 -11.05
CA SER A 57 11.18 12.96 -10.24
C SER A 57 10.58 14.36 -10.43
N LYS A 58 10.78 15.26 -9.46
CA LYS A 58 10.22 16.62 -9.52
C LYS A 58 10.68 17.40 -10.76
N ARG A 59 11.92 17.16 -11.20
CA ARG A 59 12.47 17.73 -12.44
C ARG A 59 11.76 17.19 -13.67
N LEU A 60 11.56 15.87 -13.74
CA LEU A 60 10.81 15.26 -14.84
C LEU A 60 9.35 15.69 -14.89
N VAL A 61 8.72 15.98 -13.73
CA VAL A 61 7.36 16.53 -13.69
C VAL A 61 7.30 17.92 -14.28
N ARG A 62 8.26 18.79 -13.92
CA ARG A 62 8.43 20.09 -14.57
C ARG A 62 8.59 19.93 -16.07
N ASP A 63 9.54 19.10 -16.50
CA ASP A 63 9.87 18.94 -17.91
C ASP A 63 8.65 18.40 -18.68
N ALA A 64 7.97 17.39 -18.15
CA ALA A 64 6.75 16.84 -18.75
C ALA A 64 5.61 17.87 -18.85
N LEU A 65 5.42 18.76 -17.86
CA LEU A 65 4.39 19.79 -17.94
C LEU A 65 4.76 20.90 -18.93
N SER A 66 6.04 21.22 -19.08
CA SER A 66 6.52 22.12 -20.13
C SER A 66 6.30 21.50 -21.52
N ASP A 67 6.76 20.27 -21.72
CA ASP A 67 6.74 19.58 -23.02
C ASP A 67 5.32 19.25 -23.51
N LEU A 68 4.42 18.87 -22.59
CA LEU A 68 3.09 18.36 -22.96
C LEU A 68 2.01 19.43 -22.96
N VAL A 69 2.12 20.46 -22.12
CA VAL A 69 1.07 21.47 -21.94
C VAL A 69 1.58 22.92 -21.93
N GLY A 70 2.87 23.13 -22.18
CA GLY A 70 3.48 24.46 -22.30
C GLY A 70 3.55 25.25 -20.98
N VAL A 71 3.45 24.58 -19.82
CA VAL A 71 3.49 25.26 -18.51
C VAL A 71 4.88 25.19 -17.93
N GLU A 72 5.48 26.36 -17.72
CA GLU A 72 6.74 26.49 -16.99
C GLU A 72 6.51 26.58 -15.48
N LEU A 73 7.18 25.70 -14.74
CA LEU A 73 7.12 25.66 -13.28
C LEU A 73 8.51 25.45 -12.68
N SER A 74 8.74 26.04 -11.52
CA SER A 74 9.93 25.71 -10.74
C SER A 74 9.77 24.34 -10.07
N VAL A 75 10.88 23.70 -9.72
CA VAL A 75 10.84 22.50 -8.86
C VAL A 75 10.18 22.79 -7.51
N GLY A 76 10.37 24.00 -6.99
CA GLY A 76 9.71 24.46 -5.76
C GLY A 76 8.19 24.52 -5.89
N SER A 77 7.69 24.91 -7.07
CA SER A 77 6.26 24.92 -7.37
C SER A 77 5.68 23.51 -7.31
N VAL A 78 6.36 22.51 -7.89
CA VAL A 78 5.95 21.09 -7.78
C VAL A 78 5.86 20.65 -6.32
N ILE A 79 6.86 20.99 -5.50
CA ILE A 79 6.87 20.65 -4.08
C ILE A 79 5.70 21.32 -3.33
N ASN A 80 5.39 22.57 -3.64
CA ASN A 80 4.28 23.28 -3.01
C ASN A 80 2.92 22.66 -3.40
N LEU A 81 2.75 22.27 -4.67
CA LEU A 81 1.55 21.56 -5.14
C LEU A 81 1.38 20.20 -4.46
N GLU A 82 2.48 19.48 -4.21
CA GLU A 82 2.44 18.23 -3.44
C GLU A 82 2.03 18.44 -1.99
N ARG A 83 2.53 19.51 -1.35
CA ARG A 83 2.14 19.85 0.03
C ARG A 83 0.64 20.19 0.10
N GLU A 84 0.15 20.99 -0.84
CA GLU A 84 -1.26 21.35 -0.95
C GLU A 84 -2.13 20.10 -1.19
N MET A 85 -1.76 19.27 -2.16
CA MET A 85 -2.47 18.01 -2.43
C MET A 85 -2.44 17.07 -1.23
N SER A 86 -1.29 16.96 -0.54
CA SER A 86 -1.18 16.17 0.68
C SER A 86 -2.14 16.67 1.75
N ALA A 87 -2.32 17.98 1.91
CA ALA A 87 -3.29 18.55 2.84
C ALA A 87 -4.73 18.23 2.42
N ALA A 88 -5.06 18.36 1.13
CA ALA A 88 -6.36 18.01 0.57
C ALA A 88 -6.74 16.53 0.80
N LEU A 89 -5.75 15.63 0.76
CA LEU A 89 -5.94 14.19 0.97
C LEU A 89 -5.96 13.77 2.45
N ALA A 90 -5.70 14.68 3.40
CA ALA A 90 -5.61 14.32 4.81
C ALA A 90 -6.91 13.72 5.36
N GLY A 91 -8.06 14.37 5.11
CA GLY A 91 -9.37 13.90 5.55
C GLY A 91 -9.75 12.54 4.94
N PRO A 92 -9.73 12.38 3.60
CA PRO A 92 -10.08 11.11 2.97
C PRO A 92 -9.17 9.94 3.33
N VAL A 93 -7.89 10.20 3.62
CA VAL A 93 -6.97 9.15 4.09
C VAL A 93 -7.28 8.75 5.53
N THR A 94 -7.65 9.68 6.40
CA THR A 94 -8.14 9.36 7.75
C THR A 94 -9.43 8.52 7.69
N GLU A 95 -10.33 8.82 6.76
CA GLU A 95 -11.54 8.03 6.52
C GLU A 95 -11.18 6.59 6.07
N ALA A 96 -10.22 6.44 5.15
CA ALA A 96 -9.72 5.13 4.74
C ALA A 96 -9.03 4.36 5.88
N GLU A 97 -8.28 5.04 6.75
CA GLU A 97 -7.72 4.47 7.97
C GLU A 97 -8.81 3.93 8.90
N ALA A 98 -9.91 4.68 9.10
CA ALA A 98 -11.03 4.21 9.89
C ALA A 98 -11.73 2.98 9.28
N PHE A 99 -11.89 2.96 7.95
CA PHE A 99 -12.49 1.83 7.23
C PHE A 99 -11.70 0.53 7.40
N VAL A 100 -10.37 0.57 7.25
CA VAL A 100 -9.56 -0.66 7.39
C VAL A 100 -9.55 -1.21 8.82
N ARG A 101 -9.72 -0.36 9.84
CA ARG A 101 -9.84 -0.79 11.25
C ARG A 101 -11.15 -1.49 11.57
N GLN A 102 -12.18 -1.27 10.77
CA GLN A 102 -13.51 -1.87 10.95
C GLN A 102 -13.77 -3.01 9.96
N ALA A 103 -12.80 -3.33 9.10
CA ALA A 103 -12.97 -4.35 8.08
C ALA A 103 -12.94 -5.77 8.68
N ASP A 104 -13.77 -6.65 8.14
CA ASP A 104 -13.83 -8.06 8.54
C ASP A 104 -12.52 -8.82 8.23
N GLY A 105 -11.72 -8.33 7.29
CA GLY A 105 -10.45 -8.94 6.91
C GLY A 105 -9.53 -7.99 6.16
N VAL A 106 -8.23 -8.07 6.47
CA VAL A 106 -7.18 -7.23 5.90
C VAL A 106 -5.95 -8.05 5.55
N HIS A 107 -5.24 -7.58 4.54
CA HIS A 107 -3.90 -8.01 4.17
C HIS A 107 -2.89 -6.94 4.63
N ALA A 108 -1.82 -7.34 5.30
CA ALA A 108 -0.76 -6.41 5.72
C ALA A 108 0.61 -6.89 5.27
N ASP A 109 1.46 -5.95 4.85
CA ASP A 109 2.84 -6.20 4.42
C ASP A 109 3.69 -4.94 4.61
N GLU A 110 5.01 -5.11 4.59
CA GLU A 110 5.94 -4.01 4.71
C GLU A 110 7.22 -4.19 3.88
N THR A 111 7.77 -3.08 3.43
CA THR A 111 9.02 -3.06 2.67
C THR A 111 9.93 -1.95 3.15
N GLY A 112 11.24 -2.12 2.97
CA GLY A 112 12.21 -1.09 3.33
C GLY A 112 11.91 0.24 2.65
N TRP A 113 12.18 1.34 3.33
CA TRP A 113 12.05 2.70 2.82
C TRP A 113 13.24 3.54 3.29
N ALA A 114 13.30 4.78 2.83
CA ALA A 114 14.29 5.75 3.25
C ALA A 114 13.58 7.07 3.58
N GLN A 115 13.88 7.65 4.74
CA GLN A 115 13.39 8.97 5.13
C GLN A 115 14.55 9.82 5.64
N GLY A 116 14.87 10.90 4.93
CA GLY A 116 15.93 11.82 5.36
C GLY A 116 17.34 11.30 5.11
N VAL A 117 18.30 11.95 5.74
CA VAL A 117 19.74 11.63 5.66
C VAL A 117 20.30 11.58 7.07
N GLU A 118 20.98 10.49 7.38
CA GLU A 118 21.72 10.29 8.63
C GLU A 118 23.16 9.90 8.28
N ARG A 119 24.13 10.66 8.81
CA ARG A 119 25.58 10.44 8.56
C ARG A 119 25.94 10.31 7.08
N GLY A 120 25.34 11.17 6.24
CA GLY A 120 25.58 11.19 4.78
C GLY A 120 24.93 10.04 4.00
N ARG A 121 24.11 9.19 4.64
CA ARG A 121 23.37 8.09 3.99
C ARG A 121 21.88 8.24 4.21
N SER A 122 21.06 7.66 3.33
CA SER A 122 19.60 7.66 3.53
C SER A 122 19.24 6.94 4.84
N ALA A 123 18.51 7.61 5.73
CA ALA A 123 18.13 7.01 7.00
C ALA A 123 17.04 5.96 6.80
N ARG A 124 17.11 4.86 7.56
CA ARG A 124 16.26 3.68 7.36
C ARG A 124 14.83 3.97 7.81
N ALA A 125 13.88 3.62 6.96
CA ALA A 125 12.45 3.64 7.26
C ALA A 125 11.78 2.40 6.67
N TRP A 126 10.47 2.27 6.84
CA TRP A 126 9.65 1.20 6.28
C TRP A 126 8.35 1.78 5.77
N LEU A 127 7.95 1.32 4.59
CA LEU A 127 6.62 1.55 4.04
C LEU A 127 5.77 0.33 4.39
N TRP A 128 4.70 0.56 5.11
CA TRP A 128 3.69 -0.40 5.50
C TRP A 128 2.46 -0.23 4.61
N VAL A 129 1.78 -1.34 4.31
CA VAL A 129 0.46 -1.34 3.69
C VAL A 129 -0.49 -2.19 4.52
N VAL A 130 -1.72 -1.71 4.68
CA VAL A 130 -2.88 -2.47 5.13
C VAL A 130 -3.94 -2.33 4.05
N ALA A 131 -4.46 -3.44 3.54
CA ALA A 131 -5.38 -3.42 2.43
C ALA A 131 -6.54 -4.41 2.60
N THR A 132 -7.74 -3.91 2.32
CA THR A 132 -8.94 -4.69 2.04
C THR A 132 -9.11 -4.80 0.53
N THR A 133 -10.12 -5.54 0.09
CA THR A 133 -10.49 -5.67 -1.33
C THR A 133 -10.84 -4.33 -1.98
N LEU A 134 -11.24 -3.31 -1.19
CA LEU A 134 -11.75 -2.01 -1.68
C LEU A 134 -10.85 -0.82 -1.31
N VAL A 135 -10.09 -0.90 -0.22
CA VAL A 135 -9.34 0.22 0.37
C VAL A 135 -7.95 -0.23 0.80
N ALA A 136 -6.92 0.54 0.45
CA ALA A 136 -5.54 0.29 0.85
C ALA A 136 -4.91 1.55 1.47
N VAL A 137 -4.33 1.39 2.66
CA VAL A 137 -3.72 2.46 3.46
C VAL A 137 -2.22 2.22 3.56
N PHE A 138 -1.44 3.29 3.37
CA PHE A 138 0.01 3.28 3.46
C PHE A 138 0.53 4.15 4.60
N ARG A 139 1.58 3.66 5.27
CA ARG A 139 2.29 4.42 6.31
C ARG A 139 3.79 4.23 6.19
N ILE A 140 4.53 5.32 6.22
CA ILE A 140 5.98 5.34 6.37
C ILE A 140 6.30 5.57 7.84
N SER A 141 7.11 4.69 8.40
CA SER A 141 7.60 4.77 9.78
C SER A 141 9.10 4.54 9.84
N THR A 142 9.78 5.17 10.80
CA THR A 142 11.18 4.88 11.14
C THR A 142 11.32 3.65 12.02
N SER A 143 10.24 2.90 12.24
CA SER A 143 10.25 1.60 12.90
C SER A 143 9.62 0.50 12.05
N ARG A 144 10.07 -0.74 12.27
CA ARG A 144 9.51 -1.98 11.72
C ARG A 144 8.85 -2.86 12.80
N GLY A 145 8.63 -2.31 13.99
CA GLY A 145 8.09 -3.03 15.13
C GLY A 145 6.56 -3.15 15.09
N SER A 146 6.02 -3.91 16.04
CA SER A 146 4.58 -4.17 16.16
C SER A 146 3.77 -2.91 16.43
N GLU A 147 4.36 -1.90 17.06
CA GLU A 147 3.70 -0.63 17.39
C GLU A 147 3.15 0.09 16.15
N VAL A 148 3.80 -0.06 14.99
CA VAL A 148 3.33 0.58 13.75
C VAL A 148 2.05 -0.07 13.24
N ILE A 149 2.01 -1.40 13.16
CA ILE A 149 0.82 -2.10 12.69
C ILE A 149 -0.33 -1.99 13.70
N LYS A 150 -0.03 -2.00 15.00
CA LYS A 150 -1.02 -1.74 16.06
C LYS A 150 -1.64 -0.35 15.95
N ALA A 151 -0.85 0.68 15.63
CA ALA A 151 -1.38 2.02 15.40
C ALA A 151 -2.22 2.11 14.12
N LEU A 152 -1.92 1.30 13.10
CA LEU A 152 -2.71 1.24 11.87
C LEU A 152 -4.04 0.52 12.06
N LEU A 153 -4.03 -0.69 12.63
CA LEU A 153 -5.21 -1.55 12.76
C LEU A 153 -6.01 -1.34 14.05
N GLY A 154 -5.40 -0.83 15.10
CA GLY A 154 -5.94 -0.94 16.47
C GLY A 154 -5.45 -2.22 17.15
N GLU A 155 -5.19 -2.15 18.45
CA GLU A 155 -4.81 -3.34 19.24
C GLU A 155 -6.00 -4.29 19.47
N ASP A 156 -7.21 -3.76 19.34
CA ASP A 156 -8.51 -4.42 19.49
C ASP A 156 -9.11 -4.86 18.15
N PHE A 157 -8.33 -4.89 17.07
CA PHE A 157 -8.79 -5.36 15.76
C PHE A 157 -9.21 -6.84 15.82
N LEU A 158 -10.47 -7.15 15.49
CA LEU A 158 -11.03 -8.51 15.54
C LEU A 158 -11.25 -9.16 14.16
N GLY A 159 -10.86 -8.48 13.08
CA GLY A 159 -10.98 -9.00 11.71
C GLY A 159 -9.85 -9.96 11.34
N TRP A 160 -10.01 -10.70 10.25
CA TRP A 160 -8.98 -11.62 9.77
C TRP A 160 -7.73 -10.87 9.30
N LEU A 161 -6.55 -11.38 9.64
CA LEU A 161 -5.27 -10.76 9.27
C LEU A 161 -4.41 -11.71 8.42
N VAL A 162 -4.18 -11.36 7.17
CA VAL A 162 -3.28 -12.10 6.27
C VAL A 162 -1.92 -11.41 6.18
N THR A 163 -0.85 -12.10 6.59
CA THR A 163 0.51 -11.54 6.65
C THR A 163 1.57 -12.54 6.19
N ASP A 164 2.83 -12.10 6.12
CA ASP A 164 3.96 -13.02 6.16
C ASP A 164 4.19 -13.56 7.60
N ARG A 165 5.38 -14.13 7.87
CA ARG A 165 5.79 -14.64 9.18
C ARG A 165 6.55 -13.62 10.03
N TRP A 166 6.53 -12.34 9.69
CA TRP A 166 7.29 -11.34 10.43
C TRP A 166 6.80 -11.26 11.89
N SER A 167 7.75 -11.11 12.80
CA SER A 167 7.48 -11.18 14.25
C SER A 167 6.66 -9.99 14.77
N ALA A 168 6.63 -8.87 14.03
CA ALA A 168 5.81 -7.71 14.38
C ALA A 168 4.30 -8.01 14.41
N TYR A 169 3.86 -9.14 13.85
CA TYR A 169 2.46 -9.58 13.86
C TYR A 169 2.18 -10.66 14.92
N ASN A 170 3.18 -11.09 15.71
CA ASN A 170 3.02 -12.20 16.67
C ASN A 170 2.17 -11.84 17.90
N TRP A 171 1.86 -10.55 18.10
CA TRP A 171 0.91 -10.11 19.12
C TRP A 171 -0.55 -10.42 18.75
N TYR A 172 -0.83 -10.65 17.47
CA TYR A 172 -2.18 -10.86 16.97
C TYR A 172 -2.69 -12.26 17.26
N ASP A 173 -4.01 -12.42 17.44
CA ASP A 173 -4.61 -13.71 17.75
C ASP A 173 -4.30 -14.72 16.63
N ALA A 174 -3.71 -15.86 17.01
CA ALA A 174 -3.30 -16.91 16.09
C ALA A 174 -4.47 -17.58 15.37
N GLY A 175 -5.66 -17.57 15.97
CA GLY A 175 -6.90 -18.07 15.38
C GLY A 175 -7.50 -17.13 14.35
N LEU A 176 -7.16 -15.83 14.38
CA LEU A 176 -7.63 -14.82 13.43
C LEU A 176 -6.58 -14.44 12.36
N ARG A 177 -5.41 -15.10 12.38
CA ARG A 177 -4.30 -14.81 11.47
C ARG A 177 -4.13 -15.90 10.41
N GLN A 178 -3.86 -15.50 9.18
CA GLN A 178 -3.41 -16.38 8.09
C GLN A 178 -1.98 -16.02 7.67
N VAL A 179 -1.06 -16.97 7.76
CA VAL A 179 0.32 -16.82 7.29
C VAL A 179 0.43 -17.17 5.81
N CYS A 180 1.19 -16.37 5.08
CA CYS A 180 1.41 -16.53 3.65
C CYS A 180 2.21 -17.80 3.30
N TRP A 181 1.58 -18.73 2.59
CA TRP A 181 2.19 -19.97 2.09
C TRP A 181 3.26 -19.77 1.02
N ALA A 182 3.31 -18.59 0.36
CA ALA A 182 4.40 -18.28 -0.56
C ALA A 182 5.73 -18.09 0.20
N HIS A 183 5.71 -17.57 1.42
CA HIS A 183 6.89 -17.46 2.27
C HIS A 183 7.30 -18.83 2.81
N LEU A 184 6.35 -19.65 3.28
CA LEU A 184 6.62 -21.04 3.70
C LEU A 184 7.21 -21.89 2.57
N THR A 185 6.74 -21.69 1.35
CA THR A 185 7.33 -22.33 0.17
C THR A 185 8.81 -21.98 0.03
N ARG A 186 9.20 -20.72 0.21
CA ARG A 186 10.63 -20.35 0.15
C ARG A 186 11.41 -20.96 1.31
N ASP A 187 10.81 -21.08 2.49
CA ASP A 187 11.44 -21.73 3.64
C ASP A 187 11.68 -23.23 3.38
N PHE A 188 10.69 -23.95 2.86
CA PHE A 188 10.84 -25.38 2.52
C PHE A 188 11.83 -25.60 1.39
N GLN A 189 11.89 -24.69 0.38
CA GLN A 189 12.95 -24.73 -0.62
C GLN A 189 14.32 -24.53 0.04
N GLY A 190 14.42 -23.60 0.99
CA GLY A 190 15.62 -23.42 1.79
C GLY A 190 16.00 -24.65 2.64
N PHE A 191 15.08 -25.56 2.94
CA PHE A 191 15.42 -26.84 3.59
C PHE A 191 16.11 -27.77 2.58
N ILE A 192 15.58 -27.84 1.36
CA ILE A 192 16.14 -28.59 0.22
C ILE A 192 17.54 -28.09 -0.12
N ASP A 193 17.70 -26.78 -0.29
CA ASP A 193 18.95 -26.17 -0.74
C ASP A 193 20.11 -26.36 0.27
N ARG A 194 19.79 -26.62 1.54
CA ARG A 194 20.80 -26.88 2.58
C ARG A 194 21.30 -28.32 2.60
N GLY A 195 20.62 -29.24 1.91
CA GLY A 195 21.00 -30.65 1.83
C GLY A 195 20.67 -31.46 3.09
N GLY A 196 21.22 -32.67 3.14
CA GLY A 196 21.11 -33.59 4.27
C GLY A 196 19.67 -34.04 4.58
N GLU A 197 19.39 -34.24 5.86
CA GLU A 197 18.08 -34.71 6.32
C GLU A 197 17.00 -33.63 6.12
N GLY A 198 17.40 -32.36 6.25
CA GLY A 198 16.55 -31.22 5.93
C GLY A 198 16.00 -31.26 4.50
N ALA A 199 16.79 -31.73 3.52
CA ALA A 199 16.35 -31.77 2.14
C ALA A 199 15.24 -32.80 1.89
N ARG A 200 15.38 -34.02 2.43
CA ARG A 200 14.36 -35.07 2.35
C ARG A 200 13.02 -34.59 2.95
N LEU A 201 13.09 -33.87 4.07
CA LEU A 201 11.91 -33.32 4.74
C LEU A 201 11.32 -32.13 3.97
N GLY A 202 12.17 -31.26 3.41
CA GLY A 202 11.80 -30.16 2.54
C GLY A 202 11.03 -30.61 1.29
N GLU A 203 11.47 -31.66 0.61
CA GLU A 203 10.78 -32.25 -0.54
C GLU A 203 9.39 -32.79 -0.17
N GLN A 204 9.27 -33.43 0.99
CA GLN A 204 7.99 -33.93 1.48
C GLN A 204 7.04 -32.78 1.85
N LEU A 205 7.56 -31.72 2.48
CA LEU A 205 6.81 -30.49 2.77
C LEU A 205 6.31 -29.82 1.48
N MET A 206 7.17 -29.74 0.45
CA MET A 206 6.80 -29.28 -0.89
C MET A 206 5.67 -30.12 -1.50
N SER A 207 5.74 -31.45 -1.39
CA SER A 207 4.68 -32.34 -1.86
C SER A 207 3.33 -32.07 -1.16
N GLN A 208 3.34 -31.79 0.15
CA GLN A 208 2.11 -31.43 0.87
C GLN A 208 1.57 -30.06 0.44
N ARG A 209 2.46 -29.08 0.27
CA ARG A 209 2.14 -27.75 -0.28
C ARG A 209 1.51 -27.84 -1.67
N ASP A 210 2.01 -28.71 -2.55
CA ASP A 210 1.46 -28.91 -3.89
C ASP A 210 0.07 -29.53 -3.87
N LYS A 211 -0.19 -30.49 -2.96
CA LYS A 211 -1.53 -31.05 -2.75
C LYS A 211 -2.50 -29.98 -2.27
N MET A 212 -2.10 -29.18 -1.28
CA MET A 212 -2.89 -28.06 -0.78
C MET A 212 -3.24 -27.10 -1.91
N PHE A 213 -2.26 -26.55 -2.64
CA PHE A 213 -2.55 -25.57 -3.69
C PHE A 213 -3.37 -26.16 -4.84
N ARG A 214 -3.18 -27.44 -5.15
CA ARG A 214 -4.03 -28.16 -6.13
C ARG A 214 -5.48 -28.20 -5.68
N TRP A 215 -5.75 -28.54 -4.42
CA TRP A 215 -7.12 -28.58 -3.92
C TRP A 215 -7.71 -27.20 -3.69
N TRP A 216 -6.92 -26.23 -3.24
CA TRP A 216 -7.34 -24.83 -3.13
C TRP A 216 -7.88 -24.29 -4.46
N ARG A 217 -7.13 -24.47 -5.55
CA ARG A 217 -7.58 -24.06 -6.90
C ARG A 217 -8.93 -24.67 -7.26
N ARG A 218 -9.11 -25.96 -6.96
CA ARG A 218 -10.35 -26.68 -7.23
C ARG A 218 -11.55 -26.22 -6.37
N VAL A 219 -11.29 -25.70 -5.18
CA VAL A 219 -12.37 -25.10 -4.37
C VAL A 219 -12.73 -23.74 -4.93
N ARG A 220 -11.73 -22.96 -5.33
CA ARG A 220 -11.93 -21.63 -5.90
C ARG A 220 -12.70 -21.67 -7.22
N ASP A 221 -12.43 -22.65 -8.08
CA ASP A 221 -13.14 -22.83 -9.36
C ASP A 221 -14.45 -23.65 -9.25
N GLY A 222 -14.83 -24.07 -8.04
CA GLY A 222 -16.06 -24.82 -7.79
C GLY A 222 -16.03 -26.31 -8.13
N THR A 223 -14.91 -26.86 -8.63
CA THR A 223 -14.77 -28.29 -8.96
C THR A 223 -14.53 -29.21 -7.75
N LEU A 224 -14.48 -28.65 -6.54
CA LEU A 224 -14.39 -29.35 -5.27
C LEU A 224 -15.19 -28.61 -4.19
N SER A 225 -16.15 -29.29 -3.57
CA SER A 225 -16.94 -28.73 -2.46
C SER A 225 -16.05 -28.40 -1.25
N ARG A 226 -16.39 -27.35 -0.51
CA ARG A 226 -15.64 -26.87 0.67
C ARG A 226 -15.49 -27.95 1.74
N GLU A 227 -16.53 -28.75 2.01
CA GLU A 227 -16.52 -29.81 3.03
C GLU A 227 -15.50 -30.91 2.70
N VAL A 228 -15.44 -31.30 1.42
CA VAL A 228 -14.46 -32.28 0.93
C VAL A 228 -13.05 -31.70 1.00
N PHE A 229 -12.88 -30.42 0.70
CA PHE A 229 -11.60 -29.73 0.85
C PHE A 229 -11.12 -29.70 2.30
N GLN A 230 -11.94 -29.23 3.23
CA GLN A 230 -11.62 -29.22 4.67
C GLN A 230 -11.21 -30.61 5.17
N ARG A 231 -11.97 -31.65 4.81
CA ARG A 231 -11.64 -33.04 5.15
C ARG A 231 -10.29 -33.50 4.59
N ARG A 232 -9.95 -33.09 3.36
CA ARG A 232 -8.65 -33.40 2.74
C ARG A 232 -7.51 -32.61 3.40
N MET A 233 -7.75 -31.34 3.71
CA MET A 233 -6.77 -30.46 4.35
C MET A 233 -6.38 -30.93 5.75
N ARG A 234 -7.29 -31.52 6.53
CA ARG A 234 -6.96 -32.18 7.82
C ARG A 234 -5.87 -33.25 7.72
N LYS A 235 -5.66 -33.86 6.54
CA LYS A 235 -4.55 -34.82 6.33
C LYS A 235 -3.24 -34.10 6.01
N VAL A 236 -3.31 -33.02 5.22
CA VAL A 236 -2.16 -32.19 4.86
C VAL A 236 -1.62 -31.48 6.09
N GLU A 237 -2.49 -30.86 6.89
CA GLU A 237 -2.14 -30.19 8.13
C GLU A 237 -1.37 -31.11 9.08
N ARG A 238 -1.92 -32.29 9.38
CA ARG A 238 -1.23 -33.30 10.20
C ARG A 238 0.10 -33.76 9.61
N ALA A 239 0.18 -33.91 8.30
CA ALA A 239 1.42 -34.32 7.64
C ALA A 239 2.49 -33.24 7.74
N VAL A 240 2.14 -31.97 7.48
CA VAL A 240 3.05 -30.83 7.59
C VAL A 240 3.51 -30.65 9.04
N GLY A 241 2.60 -30.67 10.01
CA GLY A 241 2.96 -30.60 11.42
C GLY A 241 3.89 -31.74 11.86
N ARG A 242 3.69 -32.96 11.37
CA ARG A 242 4.60 -34.08 11.65
C ARG A 242 5.99 -33.85 11.05
N LEU A 243 6.05 -33.48 9.77
CA LEU A 243 7.31 -33.25 9.05
C LEU A 243 8.13 -32.11 9.66
N LEU A 244 7.47 -31.04 10.12
CA LEU A 244 8.14 -29.95 10.82
C LEU A 244 8.70 -30.39 12.17
N ARG A 245 7.94 -31.17 12.97
CA ARG A 245 8.45 -31.72 14.24
C ARG A 245 9.60 -32.70 14.03
N GLU A 246 9.55 -33.50 12.95
CA GLU A 246 10.65 -34.36 12.55
C GLU A 246 11.89 -33.55 12.14
N ALA A 247 11.72 -32.44 11.41
CA ALA A 247 12.80 -31.54 11.05
C ALA A 247 13.48 -30.89 12.28
N VAL A 248 12.72 -30.57 13.33
CA VAL A 248 13.29 -30.06 14.59
C VAL A 248 14.26 -31.07 15.23
N VAL A 249 13.97 -32.36 15.14
CA VAL A 249 14.75 -33.41 15.80
C VAL A 249 15.90 -33.91 14.93
N CYS A 250 15.65 -34.11 13.63
CA CYS A 250 16.54 -34.88 12.76
C CYS A 250 17.33 -34.01 11.77
N ALA A 251 16.89 -32.78 11.48
CA ALA A 251 17.54 -31.93 10.49
C ALA A 251 18.72 -31.15 11.09
N GLU A 252 19.53 -30.58 10.20
CA GLU A 252 20.66 -29.74 10.54
C GLU A 252 20.18 -28.49 11.28
N GLN A 253 21.02 -27.97 12.20
CA GLN A 253 20.68 -26.90 13.15
C GLN A 253 19.89 -25.73 12.54
N ARG A 254 20.29 -25.25 11.36
CA ARG A 254 19.61 -24.12 10.68
C ARG A 254 18.21 -24.48 10.18
N THR A 255 18.01 -25.70 9.70
CA THR A 255 16.71 -26.21 9.26
C THR A 255 15.83 -26.53 10.46
N ALA A 256 16.37 -27.19 11.48
CA ALA A 256 15.68 -27.46 12.74
C ALA A 256 15.15 -26.16 13.39
N GLY A 257 15.99 -25.14 13.51
CA GLY A 257 15.58 -23.84 14.06
C GLY A 257 14.50 -23.14 13.24
N MET A 258 14.55 -23.21 11.90
CA MET A 258 13.47 -22.66 11.07
C MET A 258 12.17 -23.46 11.20
N ALA A 259 12.25 -24.78 11.32
CA ALA A 259 11.07 -25.62 11.55
C ALA A 259 10.41 -25.30 12.89
N GLU A 260 11.22 -25.05 13.94
CA GLU A 260 10.74 -24.60 15.25
C GLU A 260 10.01 -23.24 15.16
N GLU A 261 10.58 -22.27 14.44
CA GLU A 261 9.92 -20.97 14.20
C GLU A 261 8.60 -21.09 13.43
N ILE A 262 8.51 -22.03 12.47
CA ILE A 262 7.26 -22.28 11.74
C ILE A 262 6.21 -22.92 12.67
N LEU A 263 6.61 -23.85 13.54
CA LEU A 263 5.70 -24.52 14.48
C LEU A 263 5.09 -23.56 15.50
N LYS A 264 5.78 -22.47 15.88
CA LYS A 264 5.19 -21.40 16.70
C LYS A 264 3.97 -20.75 16.06
N LEU A 265 3.84 -20.84 14.74
CA LEU A 265 2.76 -20.27 13.94
C LEU A 265 1.81 -21.35 13.37
N GLU A 266 1.87 -22.60 13.85
CA GLU A 266 1.13 -23.74 13.28
C GLU A 266 -0.38 -23.47 13.14
N LYS A 267 -1.00 -22.80 14.13
CA LYS A 267 -2.41 -22.40 14.08
C LYS A 267 -2.72 -21.40 12.96
N CYS A 268 -1.80 -20.49 12.68
CA CYS A 268 -1.98 -19.43 11.69
C CYS A 268 -1.83 -19.94 10.24
N LEU A 269 -1.43 -21.20 10.02
CA LEU A 269 -1.15 -21.70 8.68
C LEU A 269 -2.41 -22.09 7.90
N TRP A 270 -3.50 -22.39 8.61
CA TRP A 270 -4.64 -23.13 8.06
C TRP A 270 -5.97 -22.38 8.10
N THR A 271 -6.01 -21.15 8.59
CA THR A 271 -7.24 -20.33 8.73
C THR A 271 -8.05 -20.23 7.43
N PHE A 272 -7.39 -20.14 6.27
CA PHE A 272 -8.02 -20.13 4.94
C PHE A 272 -8.77 -21.42 4.57
N VAL A 273 -8.54 -22.51 5.31
CA VAL A 273 -9.26 -23.78 5.10
C VAL A 273 -10.71 -23.65 5.58
N ASP A 274 -10.91 -22.90 6.66
CA ASP A 274 -12.19 -22.76 7.35
C ASP A 274 -12.93 -21.48 6.99
N VAL A 275 -12.21 -20.42 6.59
CA VAL A 275 -12.78 -19.12 6.22
C VAL A 275 -12.76 -18.95 4.69
N PRO A 276 -13.91 -19.00 3.99
CA PRO A 276 -13.98 -18.97 2.53
C PRO A 276 -13.33 -17.75 1.86
N GLU A 277 -13.37 -16.60 2.53
CA GLU A 277 -12.91 -15.30 2.04
C GLU A 277 -11.39 -15.14 2.08
N LEU A 278 -10.68 -16.01 2.83
CA LEU A 278 -9.24 -15.91 3.02
C LEU A 278 -8.47 -16.68 1.95
N GLU A 279 -7.39 -16.06 1.48
CA GLU A 279 -6.44 -16.68 0.57
C GLU A 279 -5.26 -17.29 1.36
N PRO A 280 -4.69 -18.43 0.91
CA PRO A 280 -3.49 -19.01 1.52
C PRO A 280 -2.24 -18.14 1.36
N THR A 281 -2.29 -17.07 0.56
CA THR A 281 -1.13 -16.21 0.26
C THR A 281 -1.45 -14.74 0.46
N ASN A 282 -0.43 -13.96 0.81
CA ASN A 282 -0.53 -12.51 0.97
C ASN A 282 -0.25 -11.73 -0.34
N ASN A 283 -0.50 -12.37 -1.50
CA ASN A 283 -0.24 -11.78 -2.82
C ASN A 283 -0.99 -10.46 -3.04
N PHE A 284 -2.09 -10.24 -2.32
CA PHE A 284 -2.86 -9.00 -2.42
C PHE A 284 -2.09 -7.80 -1.82
N ALA A 285 -1.58 -7.88 -0.59
CA ALA A 285 -0.74 -6.81 -0.04
C ALA A 285 0.57 -6.65 -0.83
N GLU A 286 1.21 -7.75 -1.27
CA GLU A 286 2.42 -7.69 -2.10
C GLU A 286 2.18 -6.92 -3.42
N ARG A 287 1.01 -7.11 -4.04
CA ARG A 287 0.60 -6.32 -5.23
C ARG A 287 0.34 -4.86 -4.88
N CYS A 288 -0.34 -4.60 -3.76
CA CYS A 288 -0.63 -3.25 -3.30
C CYS A 288 0.64 -2.47 -2.96
N ILE A 289 1.67 -3.08 -2.37
CA ILE A 289 2.90 -2.40 -1.96
C ILE A 289 3.89 -2.17 -3.10
N ARG A 290 3.77 -2.91 -4.20
CA ARG A 290 4.68 -2.86 -5.36
C ARG A 290 4.86 -1.45 -5.96
N PRO A 291 3.83 -0.61 -6.13
CA PRO A 291 3.99 0.79 -6.52
C PRO A 291 4.95 1.56 -5.63
N GLY A 292 4.90 1.35 -4.31
CA GLY A 292 5.86 1.90 -3.36
C GLY A 292 7.27 1.36 -3.58
N VAL A 293 7.44 0.05 -3.74
CA VAL A 293 8.75 -0.55 -4.07
C VAL A 293 9.37 0.08 -5.32
N MET A 294 8.56 0.31 -6.37
CA MET A 294 9.01 0.98 -7.60
C MET A 294 9.34 2.45 -7.36
N TYR A 295 8.51 3.16 -6.59
CA TYR A 295 8.75 4.55 -6.21
C TYR A 295 10.12 4.69 -5.52
N ARG A 296 10.40 3.82 -4.54
CA ARG A 296 11.69 3.80 -3.84
C ARG A 296 12.86 3.59 -4.80
N LYS A 297 12.72 2.73 -5.81
CA LYS A 297 13.79 2.46 -6.78
C LYS A 297 14.08 3.67 -7.68
N THR A 298 13.07 4.42 -8.08
CA THR A 298 13.27 5.59 -8.97
C THR A 298 13.63 6.87 -8.21
N SER A 299 13.13 7.03 -6.99
CA SER A 299 13.27 8.27 -6.20
C SER A 299 14.18 8.16 -4.98
N PHE A 300 14.68 6.95 -4.66
CA PHE A 300 15.51 6.65 -3.48
C PHE A 300 14.83 6.91 -2.13
N GLY A 301 13.49 6.86 -2.09
CA GLY A 301 12.68 7.17 -0.91
C GLY A 301 12.40 8.67 -0.75
N THR A 302 12.22 9.12 0.48
CA THR A 302 11.90 10.51 0.83
C THR A 302 13.04 11.14 1.62
N ARG A 303 13.16 12.47 1.53
CA ARG A 303 14.21 13.25 2.22
C ARG A 303 13.71 14.01 3.45
N SER A 304 12.40 14.00 3.70
CA SER A 304 11.80 14.67 4.86
C SER A 304 10.51 13.97 5.30
N PRO A 305 10.04 14.20 6.54
CA PRO A 305 8.75 13.71 7.03
C PRO A 305 7.57 14.17 6.17
N GLU A 306 7.59 15.41 5.66
CA GLU A 306 6.53 15.96 4.80
C GLU A 306 6.46 15.22 3.47
N GLY A 307 7.62 14.90 2.88
CA GLY A 307 7.71 14.07 1.68
C GLY A 307 7.14 12.67 1.91
N SER A 308 7.41 12.06 3.08
CA SER A 308 6.79 10.79 3.48
C SER A 308 5.27 10.91 3.61
N ARG A 309 4.75 11.97 4.25
CA ARG A 309 3.29 12.18 4.37
C ARG A 309 2.61 12.29 3.00
N PHE A 310 3.21 13.00 2.06
CA PHE A 310 2.70 13.05 0.68
C PHE A 310 2.67 11.65 0.05
N VAL A 311 3.77 10.89 0.13
CA VAL A 311 3.85 9.55 -0.45
C VAL A 311 2.80 8.61 0.15
N GLU A 312 2.61 8.62 1.46
CA GLU A 312 1.57 7.82 2.14
C GLU A 312 0.18 8.14 1.61
N ARG A 313 -0.18 9.43 1.59
CA ARG A 313 -1.52 9.86 1.21
C ARG A 313 -1.77 9.60 -0.27
N VAL A 314 -0.83 9.94 -1.14
CA VAL A 314 -1.00 9.73 -2.58
C VAL A 314 -1.02 8.23 -2.94
N LEU A 315 -0.21 7.38 -2.30
CA LEU A 315 -0.27 5.93 -2.53
C LEU A 315 -1.57 5.32 -2.00
N THR A 316 -2.05 5.77 -0.84
CA THR A 316 -3.35 5.38 -0.28
C THR A 316 -4.47 5.72 -1.24
N THR A 317 -4.55 6.97 -1.70
CA THR A 317 -5.56 7.43 -2.65
C THR A 317 -5.45 6.70 -3.99
N VAL A 318 -4.27 6.67 -4.61
CA VAL A 318 -4.09 6.06 -5.94
C VAL A 318 -4.39 4.56 -5.93
N THR A 319 -3.95 3.84 -4.90
CA THR A 319 -4.16 2.39 -4.81
C THR A 319 -5.62 2.08 -4.52
N THR A 320 -6.24 2.81 -3.59
CA THR A 320 -7.67 2.66 -3.27
C THR A 320 -8.57 2.94 -4.46
N LEU A 321 -8.35 4.06 -5.17
CA LEU A 321 -9.13 4.37 -6.38
C LEU A 321 -8.95 3.33 -7.48
N LYS A 322 -7.76 2.72 -7.60
CA LYS A 322 -7.55 1.61 -8.56
C LYS A 322 -8.32 0.34 -8.18
N LEU A 323 -8.36 0.00 -6.88
CA LEU A 323 -9.14 -1.14 -6.39
C LEU A 323 -10.65 -0.95 -6.66
N GLN A 324 -11.10 0.30 -6.64
CA GLN A 324 -12.49 0.68 -6.90
C GLN A 324 -12.76 1.07 -8.37
N GLU A 325 -11.78 0.93 -9.27
CA GLU A 325 -11.89 1.33 -10.68
C GLU A 325 -12.30 2.81 -10.92
N ARG A 326 -11.95 3.71 -9.99
CA ARG A 326 -12.25 5.14 -10.05
C ARG A 326 -11.11 5.96 -10.68
N SER A 327 -11.48 7.06 -11.34
CA SER A 327 -10.52 7.98 -11.96
C SER A 327 -9.67 8.71 -10.91
N VAL A 328 -8.36 8.45 -10.93
CA VAL A 328 -7.39 9.11 -10.04
C VAL A 328 -7.32 10.61 -10.31
N LEU A 329 -7.25 11.02 -11.58
CA LEU A 329 -7.08 12.44 -11.91
C LEU A 329 -8.30 13.26 -11.50
N ASP A 330 -9.50 12.75 -11.76
CA ASP A 330 -10.73 13.49 -11.44
C ASP A 330 -10.93 13.57 -9.93
N TYR A 331 -10.65 12.48 -9.18
CA TYR A 331 -10.70 12.50 -7.73
C TYR A 331 -9.71 13.52 -7.12
N LEU A 332 -8.45 13.52 -7.56
CA LEU A 332 -7.46 14.48 -7.05
C LEU A 332 -7.83 15.92 -7.41
N THR A 333 -8.43 16.15 -8.59
CA THR A 333 -8.92 17.47 -8.98
C THR A 333 -10.05 17.93 -8.06
N GLN A 334 -11.03 17.06 -7.77
CA GLN A 334 -12.15 17.36 -6.87
C GLN A 334 -11.70 17.56 -5.42
N ALA A 335 -10.79 16.73 -4.93
CA ALA A 335 -10.25 16.86 -3.57
C ALA A 335 -9.52 18.19 -3.38
N LEU A 336 -8.72 18.60 -4.39
CA LEU A 336 -8.03 19.87 -4.34
C LEU A 336 -8.98 21.08 -4.46
N ALA A 337 -10.00 20.99 -5.31
CA ALA A 337 -11.05 22.00 -5.41
C ALA A 337 -11.75 22.18 -4.05
N ALA A 338 -12.16 21.08 -3.43
CA ALA A 338 -12.79 21.11 -2.11
C ALA A 338 -11.88 21.76 -1.05
N HIS A 339 -10.59 21.40 -1.04
CA HIS A 339 -9.61 21.98 -0.13
C HIS A 339 -9.47 23.50 -0.29
N ARG A 340 -9.34 23.99 -1.53
CA ARG A 340 -9.19 25.42 -1.82
C ARG A 340 -10.40 26.26 -1.46
N HIS A 341 -11.59 25.66 -1.57
CA HIS A 341 -12.87 26.35 -1.29
C HIS A 341 -13.43 26.06 0.10
N GLY A 342 -12.69 25.35 0.97
CA GLY A 342 -13.14 25.01 2.33
C GLY A 342 -14.36 24.08 2.36
N LEU A 343 -14.56 23.29 1.31
CA LEU A 343 -15.66 22.31 1.18
C LEU A 343 -15.22 20.93 1.70
N GLN A 344 -16.21 20.06 1.92
CA GLN A 344 -15.93 18.66 2.24
C GLN A 344 -15.30 17.95 1.04
N PRO A 345 -14.16 17.24 1.22
CA PRO A 345 -13.53 16.50 0.14
C PRO A 345 -14.38 15.27 -0.25
N PRO A 346 -14.26 14.78 -1.50
CA PRO A 346 -14.95 13.55 -1.91
C PRO A 346 -14.44 12.36 -1.09
N SER A 347 -15.35 11.46 -0.70
CA SER A 347 -15.00 10.25 0.06
C SER A 347 -14.13 9.30 -0.76
N LEU A 348 -13.13 8.72 -0.10
CA LEU A 348 -12.26 7.69 -0.68
C LEU A 348 -12.88 6.29 -0.56
N LEU A 349 -13.93 6.16 0.25
CA LEU A 349 -14.69 4.92 0.40
C LEU A 349 -15.53 4.64 -0.85
N PRO A 350 -15.85 3.37 -1.12
CA PRO A 350 -16.70 3.00 -2.24
C PRO A 350 -18.12 3.54 -2.02
N SER A 351 -18.70 4.18 -3.03
CA SER A 351 -20.14 4.38 -3.13
C SER A 351 -20.80 3.03 -3.38
N PHE A 352 -21.79 2.63 -2.57
CA PHE A 352 -22.48 1.34 -2.69
C PHE A 352 -23.22 1.14 -4.03
N GLU A 353 -23.27 2.15 -4.91
CA GLU A 353 -23.77 2.04 -6.29
C GLU A 353 -22.76 1.43 -7.28
N THR A 354 -21.48 1.33 -6.92
CA THR A 354 -20.39 0.93 -7.85
C THR A 354 -19.56 -0.25 -7.36
N ALA A 355 -19.97 -0.98 -6.33
CA ALA A 355 -19.23 -2.17 -5.90
C ALA A 355 -19.36 -3.28 -6.97
N PRO A 356 -18.29 -3.69 -7.66
CA PRO A 356 -18.35 -4.88 -8.49
C PRO A 356 -18.48 -6.09 -7.58
N ALA A 357 -19.47 -6.94 -7.84
CA ALA A 357 -19.48 -8.31 -7.36
C ALA A 357 -18.38 -9.10 -8.08
N ALA A 358 -17.10 -8.91 -7.70
CA ALA A 358 -16.01 -9.68 -8.30
C ALA A 358 -14.74 -9.72 -7.43
N LEU A 359 -14.75 -10.61 -6.44
CA LEU A 359 -13.57 -11.45 -6.16
C LEU A 359 -13.92 -12.89 -6.49
N ALA A 360 -14.16 -13.10 -7.78
CA ALA A 360 -14.12 -14.39 -8.45
C ALA A 360 -13.18 -14.24 -9.65
N ALA A 361 -11.87 -14.33 -9.40
CA ALA A 361 -10.87 -14.56 -10.44
C ALA A 361 -9.70 -15.38 -9.91
#